data_AF-A0A7C1GLP3-F1
#
_entry.id   AF-A0A7C1GLP3-F1
#
_cell.length_a   1.000
_cell.length_b   1.000
_cell.length_c   1.000
_cell.angle_alpha   90.00
_cell.angle_beta   90.00
_cell.angle_gamma   90.00
#
_symmetry.space_group_name_H-M   'P 1'
#
loop_
_entity.id
_entity.type
_entity.pdbx_description
1 polymer ?
#
loop_
_entity_poly.entity_id
_entity_poly.type
_entity_poly.pdbx_seq_one_letter_code
_entity_poly.pdbx_strand_id
1 'polypeptide(L)'
;MKRVFMIGLDALSPKLVERFVKEGICPNFKWIMDHGGFSKALSAIPAQTPENWTTIATGAWPGTHGIAVWGKHSYGEPLTEKHGDEAMSSNLCEAEYLWEATARQGLRSVLFYFVGYPPTTDMTIHVDWFWRPGRFYFEICSNACYVHGNSTEDRKRKIEDLL
;
A
#
# COMPACT_ATOMS: atom_id res chain seq x y z
N MET A 1 2.84 28.05 -3.28
CA MET A 1 3.63 26.81 -3.10
C MET A 1 2.85 25.66 -3.71
N LYS A 2 3.47 24.82 -4.56
CA LYS A 2 2.81 23.61 -5.07
C LYS A 2 2.94 22.49 -4.02
N ARG A 3 1.89 21.71 -3.82
CA ARG A 3 1.89 20.51 -2.95
C ARG A 3 1.90 19.28 -3.84
N VAL A 4 2.53 18.21 -3.37
CA VAL A 4 2.50 16.89 -4.02
C VAL A 4 1.55 16.00 -3.24
N PHE A 5 0.69 15.27 -3.94
CA PHE A 5 -0.23 14.31 -3.35
C PHE A 5 -0.05 12.97 -4.06
N MET A 6 0.19 11.92 -3.28
CA MET A 6 0.35 10.56 -3.77
C MET A 6 -0.77 9.70 -3.19
N ILE A 7 -1.48 8.99 -4.07
CA ILE A 7 -2.53 8.06 -3.68
C ILE A 7 -2.09 6.67 -4.08
N GLY A 8 -2.04 5.78 -3.10
CA GLY A 8 -1.88 4.36 -3.30
C GLY A 8 -3.24 3.66 -3.35
N LEU A 9 -3.47 2.82 -4.36
CA LEU A 9 -4.64 1.94 -4.43
C LEU A 9 -4.14 0.49 -4.41
N ASP A 10 -4.28 -0.19 -3.27
CA ASP A 10 -3.79 -1.55 -3.09
C ASP A 10 -4.49 -2.52 -4.06
N ALA A 11 -3.72 -3.45 -4.62
CA ALA A 11 -4.13 -4.44 -5.61
C ALA A 11 -4.84 -3.87 -6.87
N LEU A 12 -4.69 -2.58 -7.17
CA LEU A 12 -5.27 -1.99 -8.37
C LEU A 12 -4.65 -2.61 -9.63
N SER A 13 -5.49 -3.24 -10.46
CA SER A 13 -5.05 -3.79 -11.74
C SER A 13 -5.13 -2.74 -12.85
N PRO A 14 -4.00 -2.33 -13.47
CA PRO A 14 -4.02 -1.38 -14.59
C PRO A 14 -4.88 -1.88 -15.77
N LYS A 15 -4.92 -3.20 -15.98
CA LYS A 15 -5.75 -3.82 -17.05
C LYS A 15 -7.25 -3.60 -16.81
N LEU A 16 -7.70 -3.71 -15.56
CA LEU A 16 -9.11 -3.46 -15.22
C LEU A 16 -9.45 -1.97 -15.35
N VAL A 17 -8.55 -1.09 -14.91
CA VAL A 17 -8.74 0.36 -15.09
C VAL A 17 -8.86 0.73 -16.57
N GLU A 18 -7.94 0.25 -17.41
CA GLU A 18 -7.99 0.49 -18.87
C GLU A 18 -9.31 -0.01 -19.48
N ARG A 19 -9.81 -1.17 -19.06
CA ARG A 19 -11.09 -1.71 -19.51
C ARG A 19 -12.26 -0.82 -19.09
N PHE A 20 -12.36 -0.48 -17.81
CA PHE A 20 -13.47 0.34 -17.28
C PHE A 20 -13.44 1.78 -17.79
N VAL A 21 -12.28 2.31 -18.14
CA VAL A 21 -12.15 3.58 -18.87
C VAL A 21 -12.77 3.47 -20.26
N LYS A 22 -12.47 2.40 -21.02
CA LYS A 22 -13.04 2.18 -22.35
C LYS A 22 -14.56 1.96 -22.32
N GLU A 23 -15.07 1.31 -21.27
CA GLU A 23 -16.49 1.09 -21.05
C GLU A 23 -17.24 2.34 -20.52
N GLY A 24 -16.52 3.43 -20.25
CA GLY A 24 -17.13 4.68 -19.73
C GLY A 24 -17.48 4.68 -18.23
N ILE A 25 -17.07 3.64 -17.49
CA ILE A 25 -17.38 3.43 -16.06
C ILE A 25 -16.48 4.28 -15.16
N CYS A 26 -15.22 4.50 -15.56
CA CYS A 26 -14.22 5.23 -14.77
C CYS A 26 -13.84 6.59 -15.39
N PRO A 27 -14.74 7.60 -15.40
CA PRO A 27 -14.51 8.88 -16.06
C PRO A 27 -13.39 9.69 -15.42
N ASN A 28 -13.17 9.58 -14.11
CA ASN A 28 -12.08 10.28 -13.42
C ASN A 28 -10.71 9.72 -13.79
N PHE A 29 -10.57 8.39 -13.90
CA PHE A 29 -9.33 7.79 -14.41
C PHE A 29 -9.09 8.19 -15.86
N LYS A 30 -10.14 8.20 -16.70
CA LYS A 30 -10.05 8.71 -18.07
C LYS A 30 -9.50 10.14 -18.10
N TRP A 31 -10.07 11.03 -17.28
CA TRP A 31 -9.64 12.42 -17.22
C TRP A 31 -8.16 12.55 -16.81
N ILE A 32 -7.70 11.80 -15.80
CA ILE A 32 -6.30 11.79 -15.35
C ILE A 32 -5.37 11.29 -16.46
N MET A 33 -5.77 10.22 -17.18
CA MET A 33 -5.00 9.67 -18.30
C MET A 33 -4.88 10.68 -19.46
N ASP A 34 -5.96 11.38 -19.79
CA ASP A 34 -6.02 12.33 -20.92
C ASP A 34 -5.26 13.64 -20.61
N HIS A 35 -5.20 14.08 -19.35
CA HIS A 35 -4.60 15.35 -18.92
C HIS A 35 -3.26 15.18 -18.19
N GLY A 36 -2.75 13.96 -18.13
CA GLY A 36 -1.55 13.59 -17.38
C GLY A 36 -0.74 12.52 -18.10
N GLY A 37 -0.27 11.54 -17.33
CA GLY A 37 0.48 10.40 -17.85
C GLY A 37 -0.03 9.10 -17.24
N PHE A 38 0.00 8.04 -18.04
CA PHE A 38 -0.33 6.69 -17.59
C PHE A 38 0.72 5.71 -18.12
N SER A 39 1.31 4.94 -17.21
CA SER A 39 2.28 3.92 -17.55
C SER A 39 2.16 2.74 -16.59
N LYS A 40 2.55 1.56 -17.07
CA LYS A 40 2.66 0.35 -16.26
C LYS A 40 4.05 0.31 -15.65
N ALA A 41 4.10 0.12 -14.34
CA ALA A 41 5.35 -0.12 -13.61
C ALA A 41 5.43 -1.59 -13.20
N LEU A 42 6.65 -2.11 -13.10
CA LEU A 42 6.89 -3.40 -12.48
C LEU A 42 6.83 -3.26 -10.97
N SER A 43 6.19 -4.22 -10.31
CA SER A 43 6.20 -4.33 -8.86
C SER A 43 7.58 -4.79 -8.38
N ALA A 44 7.86 -4.56 -7.10
CA ALA A 44 8.86 -5.36 -6.40
C ALA A 44 8.49 -6.85 -6.47
N ILE A 45 9.51 -7.71 -6.40
CA ILE A 45 9.36 -9.16 -6.40
C ILE A 45 9.79 -9.68 -5.02
N PRO A 46 8.93 -10.44 -4.30
CA PRO A 46 7.56 -10.83 -4.66
C PRO A 46 6.58 -9.64 -4.67
N ALA A 47 5.48 -9.76 -5.40
CA ALA A 47 4.45 -8.73 -5.51
C ALA A 47 3.49 -8.75 -4.30
N GLN A 48 4.01 -8.52 -3.09
CA GLN A 48 3.20 -8.40 -1.88
C GLN A 48 3.17 -6.97 -1.35
N THR A 49 2.22 -6.75 -0.43
CA THR A 49 1.95 -5.45 0.20
C THR A 49 3.17 -4.84 0.90
N PRO A 50 3.87 -5.52 1.85
CA PRO A 50 4.93 -4.87 2.62
C PRO A 50 6.14 -4.45 1.77
N GLU A 51 6.57 -5.26 0.81
CA GLU A 51 7.73 -4.91 -0.01
C GLU A 51 7.39 -3.76 -0.95
N ASN A 52 6.26 -3.85 -1.66
CA ASN A 52 5.90 -2.84 -2.66
C ASN A 52 5.64 -1.47 -2.03
N TRP A 53 4.94 -1.40 -0.89
CA TRP A 53 4.75 -0.13 -0.21
C TRP A 53 6.06 0.45 0.32
N THR A 54 6.97 -0.39 0.83
CA THR A 54 8.29 0.08 1.28
C THR A 54 9.16 0.53 0.10
N THR A 55 9.11 -0.17 -1.04
CA THR A 55 9.78 0.23 -2.28
C THR A 55 9.26 1.59 -2.75
N ILE A 56 7.94 1.83 -2.72
CA ILE A 56 7.36 3.15 -3.04
C ILE A 56 7.81 4.21 -2.03
N ALA A 57 7.83 3.88 -0.74
CA ALA A 57 8.14 4.81 0.34
C ALA A 57 9.62 5.25 0.37
N THR A 58 10.53 4.43 -0.16
CA THR A 58 11.98 4.65 -0.10
C THR A 58 12.60 4.90 -1.48
N GLY A 59 11.93 4.49 -2.56
CA GLY A 59 12.51 4.44 -3.90
C GLY A 59 13.60 3.37 -4.07
N ALA A 60 13.79 2.49 -3.07
CA ALA A 60 14.81 1.45 -3.06
C ALA A 60 14.20 0.06 -3.29
N TRP A 61 15.01 -0.93 -3.69
CA TRP A 61 14.56 -2.31 -3.84
C TRP A 61 14.55 -3.07 -2.50
N PRO A 62 13.84 -4.21 -2.39
CA PRO A 62 13.82 -5.04 -1.18
C PRO A 62 15.18 -5.42 -0.61
N GLY A 63 16.17 -5.65 -1.47
CA GLY A 63 17.54 -5.92 -1.04
C GLY A 63 18.25 -4.75 -0.37
N THR A 64 17.76 -3.52 -0.52
CA THR A 64 18.30 -2.30 0.09
C THR A 64 17.50 -1.86 1.31
N HIS A 65 16.17 -1.87 1.24
CA HIS A 65 15.34 -1.49 2.39
C HIS A 65 15.07 -2.64 3.36
N GLY A 66 15.41 -3.88 3.01
CA GLY A 66 15.37 -5.05 3.90
C GLY A 66 13.98 -5.66 4.13
N ILE A 67 12.94 -5.15 3.45
CA ILE A 67 11.56 -5.64 3.56
C ILE A 67 11.21 -6.44 2.30
N ALA A 68 11.17 -7.77 2.41
CA ALA A 68 11.06 -8.66 1.25
C ALA A 68 9.87 -9.65 1.29
N VAL A 69 9.22 -9.81 2.44
CA VAL A 69 8.01 -10.64 2.64
C VAL A 69 7.22 -10.13 3.86
N TRP A 70 6.13 -10.81 4.21
CA TRP A 70 5.47 -10.69 5.52
C TRP A 70 6.38 -11.16 6.66
N GLY A 71 7.26 -10.26 7.07
CA GLY A 71 8.24 -10.42 8.13
C GLY A 71 9.66 -10.37 7.63
N LYS A 72 10.58 -10.09 8.54
CA LYS A 72 12.02 -10.14 8.30
C LYS A 72 12.63 -11.22 9.17
N HIS A 73 13.62 -11.91 8.61
CA HIS A 73 14.57 -12.72 9.37
C HIS A 73 15.96 -12.21 9.01
N SER A 74 16.72 -11.83 10.03
CA SER A 74 18.04 -11.23 9.85
C SER A 74 19.12 -12.28 10.10
N TYR A 75 20.26 -12.09 9.42
CA TYR A 75 21.41 -12.98 9.63
C TYR A 75 21.84 -12.96 11.11
N GLY A 76 22.01 -14.15 11.69
CA GLY A 76 22.37 -14.32 13.10
C GLY A 76 21.20 -14.55 14.05
N GLU A 77 19.95 -14.38 13.59
CA GLU A 77 18.77 -14.67 14.39
C GLU A 77 18.46 -16.19 14.41
N PRO A 78 17.84 -16.70 15.49
CA PRO A 78 17.32 -18.07 15.52
C PRO A 78 16.38 -18.34 14.35
N LEU A 79 16.37 -19.56 13.81
CA LEU A 79 15.51 -19.94 12.68
C LEU A 79 14.01 -19.73 12.96
N THR A 80 13.61 -19.76 14.22
CA THR A 80 12.22 -19.56 14.66
C THR A 80 11.81 -18.09 14.71
N GLU A 81 12.78 -17.18 14.65
CA GLU A 81 12.50 -15.75 14.73
C GLU A 81 11.82 -15.28 13.44
N LYS A 82 10.81 -14.43 13.58
CA LYS A 82 10.12 -13.86 12.43
C LYS A 82 9.49 -12.55 12.87
N HIS A 83 10.03 -11.44 12.39
CA HIS A 83 9.50 -10.09 12.63
C HIS A 83 8.26 -9.81 11.77
N GLY A 84 7.31 -10.74 11.71
CA GLY A 84 6.11 -10.71 10.86
C GLY A 84 5.17 -9.56 11.20
N ASP A 85 5.06 -9.25 12.49
CA ASP A 85 4.25 -8.16 12.98
C ASP A 85 4.79 -6.80 12.55
N GLU A 86 6.09 -6.68 12.34
CA GLU A 86 6.75 -5.42 12.00
C GLU A 86 7.06 -5.29 10.50
N ALA A 87 6.46 -6.13 9.65
CA ALA A 87 6.75 -6.18 8.21
C ALA A 87 6.56 -4.84 7.45
N MET A 88 5.91 -3.84 8.06
CA MET A 88 5.70 -2.49 7.52
C MET A 88 6.16 -1.38 8.49
N SER A 89 6.86 -1.77 9.55
CA SER A 89 7.42 -0.88 10.56
C SER A 89 8.69 -0.21 10.06
N SER A 90 8.90 1.05 10.45
CA SER A 90 10.16 1.73 10.21
C SER A 90 11.34 1.12 10.97
N ASN A 91 11.09 0.39 12.06
CA ASN A 91 12.13 -0.29 12.83
C ASN A 91 12.92 -1.31 12.00
N LEU A 92 12.29 -1.91 10.98
CA LEU A 92 12.92 -2.95 10.15
C LEU A 92 13.52 -2.42 8.85
N CYS A 93 13.12 -1.21 8.44
CA CYS A 93 13.54 -0.62 7.18
C CYS A 93 14.98 -0.10 7.28
N GLU A 94 15.82 -0.51 6.34
CA GLU A 94 17.24 -0.15 6.30
C GLU A 94 17.55 0.99 5.32
N ALA A 95 16.53 1.46 4.59
CA ALA A 95 16.65 2.56 3.64
C ALA A 95 15.94 3.82 4.14
N GLU A 96 16.47 4.96 3.69
CA GLU A 96 15.84 6.27 3.89
C GLU A 96 14.47 6.35 3.20
N TYR A 97 13.51 6.94 3.90
CA TYR A 97 12.20 7.25 3.39
C TYR A 97 12.14 8.60 2.67
N LEU A 98 11.23 8.71 1.71
CA LEU A 98 10.99 9.95 0.95
C LEU A 98 10.70 11.14 1.88
N TRP A 99 9.96 10.94 2.97
CA TRP A 99 9.64 12.02 3.89
C TRP A 99 10.83 12.48 4.73
N GLU A 100 11.82 11.62 4.99
CA GLU A 100 13.06 12.01 5.66
C GLU A 100 13.89 12.90 4.73
N ALA A 101 13.98 12.53 3.45
CA ALA A 101 14.62 13.34 2.42
C ALA A 101 13.98 14.73 2.30
N THR A 102 12.64 14.81 2.31
CA THR A 102 11.93 16.10 2.28
C THR A 102 12.08 16.88 3.58
N ALA A 103 12.10 16.20 4.73
CA ALA A 103 12.27 16.82 6.04
C ALA A 103 13.63 17.53 6.15
N ARG A 104 14.71 16.94 5.61
CA ARG A 104 16.02 17.61 5.52
C ARG A 104 15.99 18.91 4.72
N GLN A 105 15.02 19.05 3.81
CA GLN A 105 14.80 20.27 3.03
C GLN A 105 13.80 21.23 3.71
N GLY A 106 13.43 20.98 4.97
CA GLY A 106 12.48 21.80 5.74
C GLY A 106 11.02 21.63 5.31
N LEU A 107 10.69 20.60 4.52
CA LEU A 107 9.33 20.32 4.07
C LEU A 107 8.61 19.38 5.05
N ARG A 108 7.29 19.56 5.17
CA ARG A 108 6.42 18.74 6.01
C ARG A 108 5.66 17.70 5.19
N SER A 109 5.48 16.53 5.77
CA SER A 109 4.77 15.40 5.16
C SER A 109 3.61 14.95 6.03
N VAL A 110 2.59 14.37 5.39
CA VAL A 110 1.48 13.70 6.07
C VAL A 110 1.33 12.32 5.45
N LEU A 111 1.31 11.30 6.29
CA LEU A 111 1.13 9.91 5.92
C LEU A 111 -0.20 9.42 6.51
N PHE A 112 -1.03 8.81 5.68
CA PHE A 112 -2.35 8.32 6.05
C PHE A 112 -2.49 6.91 5.50
N TYR A 113 -2.72 5.91 6.36
CA TYR A 113 -2.80 4.51 5.92
C TYR A 113 -1.58 4.08 5.09
N PHE A 114 -0.40 4.37 5.62
CA PHE A 114 0.85 4.18 4.92
C PHE A 114 1.97 3.68 5.85
N VAL A 115 2.91 2.94 5.27
CA VAL A 115 4.02 2.30 6.00
C VAL A 115 4.96 3.31 6.66
N GLY A 116 5.79 2.82 7.59
CA GLY A 116 6.89 3.61 8.16
C GLY A 116 6.62 4.23 9.52
N TYR A 117 5.67 3.70 10.31
CA TYR A 117 5.59 3.97 11.75
C TYR A 117 6.48 2.99 12.53
N PRO A 118 7.12 3.38 13.66
CA PRO A 118 7.11 4.70 14.33
C PRO A 118 7.72 5.84 13.51
N PRO A 119 7.38 7.12 13.78
CA PRO A 119 7.86 8.24 12.99
C PRO A 119 9.39 8.32 13.05
N THR A 120 10.01 8.52 11.89
CA THR A 120 11.47 8.67 11.79
C THR A 120 11.93 10.13 11.77
N THR A 121 10.98 11.07 11.77
CA THR A 121 11.24 12.51 11.79
C THR A 121 10.04 13.27 12.38
N ASP A 122 10.32 14.37 13.10
CA ASP A 122 9.29 15.27 13.66
C ASP A 122 8.56 16.10 12.60
N MET A 123 9.03 16.07 11.35
CA MET A 123 8.45 16.81 10.23
C MET A 123 7.33 16.02 9.50
N THR A 124 7.03 14.81 9.95
CA THR A 124 6.02 13.93 9.37
C THR A 124 4.91 13.63 10.37
N ILE A 125 3.67 13.85 9.94
CA ILE A 125 2.49 13.46 10.71
C ILE A 125 2.01 12.09 10.20
N HIS A 126 2.05 11.07 11.05
CA HIS A 126 1.42 9.77 10.79
C HIS A 126 -0.01 9.78 11.33
N VAL A 127 -0.97 9.55 10.44
CA VAL A 127 -2.40 9.48 10.77
C VAL A 127 -2.81 8.02 10.70
N ASP A 128 -2.91 7.36 11.87
CA ASP A 128 -3.33 5.96 12.17
C ASP A 128 -2.28 5.11 12.89
N TRP A 129 -1.00 5.48 12.74
CA TRP A 129 0.16 4.76 13.26
C TRP A 129 0.22 3.32 12.74
N PHE A 130 0.12 3.16 11.42
CA PHE A 130 0.21 1.86 10.77
C PHE A 130 1.60 1.23 10.87
N TRP A 131 1.73 0.23 11.74
CA TRP A 131 2.99 -0.48 11.99
C TRP A 131 2.88 -2.00 11.96
N ARG A 132 1.66 -2.55 12.02
CA ARG A 132 1.39 -3.98 11.89
C ARG A 132 0.44 -4.26 10.72
N PRO A 133 0.66 -5.36 9.97
CA PRO A 133 -0.30 -5.85 8.99
C PRO A 133 -1.72 -5.96 9.56
N GLY A 134 -2.64 -5.16 9.02
CA GLY A 134 -4.06 -5.21 9.37
C GLY A 134 -4.41 -4.78 10.79
N ARG A 135 -3.55 -4.03 11.50
CA ARG A 135 -3.88 -3.43 12.80
C ARG A 135 -3.38 -1.99 12.91
N PHE A 136 -4.21 -1.14 13.50
CA PHE A 136 -3.93 0.28 13.73
C PHE A 136 -3.98 0.58 15.22
N TYR A 137 -3.18 1.54 15.68
CA TYR A 137 -3.19 1.92 17.09
C TYR A 137 -4.53 2.56 17.50
N PHE A 138 -5.17 3.26 16.56
CA PHE A 138 -6.49 3.88 16.72
C PHE A 138 -7.56 3.21 15.87
N GLU A 139 -7.53 1.87 15.79
CA GLU A 139 -8.58 1.11 15.10
C GLU A 139 -9.90 1.19 15.89
N ILE A 140 -10.88 1.91 15.36
CA ILE A 140 -12.22 2.02 15.98
C ILE A 140 -13.02 0.72 15.76
N CYS A 141 -12.87 0.10 14.60
CA CYS A 141 -13.46 -1.20 14.28
C CYS A 141 -12.60 -1.95 13.25
N SER A 142 -12.64 -3.28 13.31
CA SER A 142 -11.99 -4.12 12.31
C SER A 142 -12.58 -3.86 10.93
N ASN A 143 -11.70 -3.84 9.93
CA ASN A 143 -12.04 -3.78 8.52
C ASN A 143 -13.04 -4.90 8.14
N ALA A 144 -14.29 -4.53 7.93
CA ALA A 144 -15.37 -5.40 7.48
C ALA A 144 -15.89 -4.91 6.12
N CYS A 145 -16.00 -5.82 5.16
CA CYS A 145 -16.64 -5.54 3.87
C CYS A 145 -18.08 -6.03 3.93
N TYR A 146 -19.04 -5.11 3.98
CA TYR A 146 -20.46 -5.45 3.93
C TYR A 146 -20.89 -5.48 2.46
N VAL A 147 -21.15 -6.68 1.94
CA VAL A 147 -21.82 -6.83 0.65
C VAL A 147 -23.32 -6.84 0.87
N HIS A 148 -24.04 -5.95 0.20
CA HIS A 148 -25.49 -6.05 0.10
C HIS A 148 -25.81 -7.20 -0.85
N GLY A 149 -26.07 -8.38 -0.29
CA GLY A 149 -26.62 -9.50 -1.06
C GLY A 149 -28.13 -9.36 -1.14
N ASN A 150 -28.67 -9.17 -2.34
CA ASN A 150 -30.05 -9.59 -2.60
C ASN A 150 -30.16 -11.10 -2.26
N SER A 151 -31.33 -11.49 -1.78
CA SER A 151 -31.62 -12.76 -1.12
C SER A 151 -31.06 -13.99 -1.81
N THR A 152 -30.91 -15.06 -1.01
CA THR A 152 -30.33 -16.37 -1.32
C THR A 152 -30.84 -17.05 -2.61
N GLU A 153 -31.91 -16.56 -3.24
CA GLU A 153 -32.47 -17.08 -4.49
C GLU A 153 -31.61 -16.76 -5.72
N ASP A 154 -30.92 -15.61 -5.77
CA ASP A 154 -30.12 -15.22 -6.95
C ASP A 154 -28.85 -16.07 -7.13
N ARG A 155 -28.39 -16.77 -6.07
CA ARG A 155 -27.22 -17.65 -6.15
C ARG A 155 -27.47 -18.95 -6.90
N LYS A 156 -28.70 -19.46 -6.90
CA LYS A 156 -29.02 -20.71 -7.63
C LYS A 156 -29.02 -20.51 -9.14
N ARG A 157 -29.48 -19.35 -9.60
CA ARG A 157 -29.62 -19.04 -11.02
C ARG A 157 -28.29 -18.95 -11.76
N LYS A 158 -27.24 -18.44 -11.11
CA LYS A 158 -25.91 -18.28 -11.74
C LYS A 158 -25.09 -19.56 -11.88
N ILE A 159 -25.42 -20.63 -11.14
CA ILE A 159 -24.71 -21.92 -11.28
C ILE A 159 -25.26 -22.72 -12.46
N GLU A 160 -26.55 -22.58 -12.79
CA GLU A 160 -27.15 -23.24 -13.96
C GLU A 160 -26.72 -22.58 -15.27
N ASP A 161 -26.43 -21.29 -15.29
CA ASP A 161 -25.92 -20.58 -16.48
C ASP A 161 -24.41 -20.81 -16.75
N LEU A 162 -23.72 -21.57 -15.87
CA LEU A 162 -22.28 -21.88 -15.95
C LEU A 162 -22.00 -23.37 -16.18
N LEU A 163 -23.04 -24.19 -16.38
CA LEU A 163 -22.97 -25.60 -16.82
C LEU A 163 -23.65 -25.75 -18.18
#